data_AF-A0A229R8G5-F1
#
_entry.id   AF-A0A229R8G5-F1
#
_cell.length_a   1.000
_cell.length_b   1.000
_cell.length_c   1.000
_cell.angle_alpha   90.00
_cell.angle_beta   90.00
_cell.angle_gamma   90.00
#
_symmetry.space_group_name_H-M   'P 1'
#
loop_
_entity.id
_entity.type
_entity.pdbx_description
1 polymer ?
#
loop_
_entity_poly.entity_id
_entity_poly.type
_entity_poly.pdbx_seq_one_letter_code
_entity_poly.pdbx_strand_id
1 'polypeptide(L)' 'MSETSRELVTRGKIDVEGRLVDASNVTLFCTIELDGVSGNVVYKPVSGERPLWDFPDGTLA' A
#
# COMPACT_ATOMS: atom_id res chain seq x y z
N MET A 1 15.19 -4.10 -1.14
CA MET A 1 14.23 -4.35 -0.05
C MET A 1 14.81 -5.44 0.85
N SER A 2 14.80 -5.24 2.17
CA SER A 2 15.25 -6.28 3.12
C SER A 2 14.37 -7.53 3.01
N GLU A 3 14.93 -8.70 3.29
CA GLU A 3 14.17 -9.96 3.37
C GLU A 3 13.02 -9.85 4.39
N THR A 4 13.30 -9.26 5.55
CA THR A 4 12.28 -8.98 6.58
C THR A 4 11.17 -8.07 6.07
N SER A 5 11.51 -7.02 5.32
CA SER A 5 10.50 -6.13 4.73
C SER A 5 9.64 -6.84 3.70
N ARG A 6 10.23 -7.77 2.94
CA ARG A 6 9.49 -8.58 1.96
C ARG A 6 8.53 -9.54 2.64
N GLU A 7 8.94 -10.21 3.71
CA GLU A 7 8.06 -11.09 4.48
C GLU A 7 6.89 -10.32 5.09
N LEU A 8 7.17 -9.15 5.69
CA LEU A 8 6.14 -8.26 6.22
C LEU A 8 5.09 -7.93 5.16
N VAL A 9 5.46 -7.37 4.00
CA VAL A 9 4.46 -6.96 2.99
C VAL A 9 3.75 -8.14 2.31
N THR A 10 4.32 -9.34 2.37
CA THR A 10 3.71 -10.54 1.75
C THR A 10 2.75 -11.26 2.69
N ARG A 11 2.98 -11.21 4.01
CA ARG A 11 2.28 -12.06 4.99
C ARG A 11 1.75 -11.33 6.21
N GLY A 12 2.20 -10.10 6.46
CA GLY A 12 1.80 -9.32 7.62
C GLY A 12 0.34 -8.90 7.59
N LYS A 13 -0.27 -8.79 8.76
CA LYS A 13 -1.61 -8.24 8.93
C LYS A 13 -1.53 -6.72 8.75
N ILE A 14 -2.38 -6.17 7.90
CA ILE A 14 -2.46 -4.74 7.62
C ILE A 14 -3.70 -4.16 8.31
N ASP A 15 -3.53 -3.07 9.04
CA ASP A 15 -4.61 -2.29 9.63
C ASP A 15 -4.57 -0.86 9.06
N VAL A 16 -5.71 -0.38 8.54
CA VAL A 16 -5.81 0.93 7.89
C VAL A 16 -5.98 2.03 8.92
N GLU A 17 -5.03 2.96 8.96
CA GLU A 17 -5.05 4.11 9.87
C GLU A 17 -5.76 5.32 9.24
N GLY A 18 -5.66 5.47 7.91
CA GLY A 18 -6.29 6.57 7.21
C GLY A 18 -5.95 6.64 5.73
N ARG A 19 -6.43 7.71 5.09
CA ARG A 19 -6.20 7.98 3.66
C ARG A 19 -5.29 9.20 3.49
N LEU A 20 -4.30 9.07 2.62
CA LEU A 20 -3.48 10.19 2.15
C LEU A 20 -4.27 10.91 1.04
N VAL A 21 -4.75 12.12 1.35
CA VAL A 21 -5.66 12.88 0.45
C VAL A 21 -4.95 13.65 -0.65
N ASP A 22 -3.66 13.94 -0.48
CA ASP A 22 -2.82 14.65 -1.45
C ASP A 22 -2.22 13.72 -2.53
N ALA A 23 -2.69 12.47 -2.58
CA ALA A 23 -2.28 11.50 -3.60
C ALA A 23 -3.24 11.49 -4.80
N SER A 24 -2.71 11.30 -6.00
CA SER A 24 -3.49 11.24 -7.25
C SER A 24 -4.48 10.07 -7.31
N ASN A 25 -4.12 8.96 -6.66
CA ASN A 25 -4.91 7.74 -6.53
C ASN A 25 -5.23 7.43 -5.08
N VAL A 26 -6.20 6.55 -4.83
CA VAL A 26 -6.49 6.08 -3.48
C VAL A 26 -5.22 5.49 -2.87
N THR A 27 -4.76 6.12 -1.80
CA THR A 27 -3.52 5.77 -1.11
C THR A 27 -3.85 5.71 0.38
N LEU A 28 -3.73 4.53 0.96
CA LEU A 28 -4.06 4.27 2.35
C LEU A 28 -2.77 4.14 3.17
N PHE A 29 -2.70 4.87 4.27
CA PHE A 29 -1.64 4.72 5.25
C PHE A 29 -2.06 3.64 6.24
N CYS A 30 -1.17 2.68 6.47
CA CYS A 30 -1.47 1.50 7.26
C CYS A 30 -0.30 1.13 8.16
N THR A 31 -0.62 0.47 9.27
CA THR A 31 0.32 -0.32 10.04
C THR A 31 0.36 -1.74 9.50
N ILE A 32 1.51 -2.41 9.61
CA ILE A 32 1.67 -3.82 9.29
C ILE A 32 2.38 -4.54 10.43
N GLU A 33 1.96 -5.76 10.75
CA GLU A 33 2.59 -6.58 11.77
C GLU A 33 2.70 -8.05 11.32
N LEU A 34 3.86 -8.66 11.59
CA LEU A 34 4.09 -10.09 11.44
C LEU A 34 5.05 -10.56 12.54
N ASP A 35 4.63 -11.55 13.33
CA ASP A 35 5.46 -12.22 14.34
C ASP A 35 6.19 -11.24 15.30
N GLY A 36 5.48 -10.20 15.74
CA GLY A 36 6.01 -9.17 16.65
C GLY A 36 6.90 -8.10 15.99
N VAL A 37 7.14 -8.20 14.68
CA VAL A 37 7.78 -7.15 13.89
C VAL A 37 6.69 -6.26 13.31
N SER A 38 6.80 -4.95 13.52
CA SER A 38 5.84 -3.96 13.01
C SER A 38 6.51 -2.92 12.13
N GLY A 39 5.70 -2.30 11.27
CA GLY A 39 6.13 -1.23 10.39
C GLY A 39 4.97 -0.43 9.82
N ASN A 40 5.31 0.61 9.05
CA ASN A 40 4.34 1.40 8.30
C ASN A 40 4.40 1.00 6.83
N VAL A 41 3.23 0.91 6.19
CA VAL A 41 3.10 0.60 4.76
C VAL A 41 2.07 1.50 4.10
N VAL A 42 2.18 1.59 2.78
CA VAL A 42 1.17 2.22 1.94
C VAL A 42 0.46 1.13 1.16
N TYR A 43 -0.87 1.08 1.27
CA TYR A 43 -1.70 0.20 0.46
C TYR A 43 -2.40 1.02 -0.64
N LYS A 44 -2.20 0.59 -1.90
CA LYS A 44 -2.82 1.19 -3.09
C LYS A 44 -3.79 0.19 -3.72
N PRO A 45 -5.11 0.31 -3.47
CA PRO A 45 -6.08 -0.58 -4.08
C PRO A 45 -6.31 -0.25 -5.56
N VAL A 46 -6.48 -1.30 -6.38
CA VAL A 46 -6.89 -1.16 -7.80
C VAL A 46 -8.25 -0.45 -7.93
N SER A 47 -9.20 -0.70 -7.03
CA SER A 47 -10.55 -0.10 -7.07
C SER A 47 -10.59 1.41 -6.87
N GLY A 48 -9.47 2.04 -6.55
CA GLY A 48 -9.32 3.49 -6.39
C GLY A 48 -8.39 4.11 -7.42
N GLU A 49 -8.05 3.36 -8.46
CA GLU A 49 -7.22 3.81 -9.56
C GLU A 49 -7.98 4.75 -10.50
N ARG A 50 -7.30 5.81 -10.92
CA ARG A 50 -7.67 6.78 -11.93
C ARG A 50 -6.55 6.76 -12.97
N PRO A 51 -6.88 6.63 -14.26
CA PRO A 51 -5.90 6.68 -15.33
C PRO A 51 -5.04 7.94 -15.27
N LEU A 52 -3.74 7.76 -15.48
CA LEU A 52 -2.80 8.86 -15.71
C LEU A 52 -2.46 8.86 -17.20
N TRP A 53 -2.32 10.05 -17.78
CA TRP A 53 -2.15 10.25 -19.22
C TRP A 53 -0.88 9.58 -19.79
N ASP A 54 0.07 9.23 -18.93
CA ASP A 54 1.35 8.61 -19.23
C ASP A 54 1.40 7.08 -18.95
N PHE A 55 0.28 6.45 -18.54
CA PHE A 55 0.22 5.01 -18.21
C PHE A 55 -0.99 4.30 -18.84
N PRO A 56 -0.89 2.98 -19.13
CA PRO A 56 -2.05 2.16 -19.49
C PRO A 56 -3.06 2.07 -18.34
N ASP A 57 -4.34 2.00 -18.67
CA ASP A 57 -5.43 1.84 -17.68
C ASP A 57 -5.22 0.56 -16.83
N GLY A 58 -5.39 0.68 -15.51
CA GLY A 58 -5.38 -0.47 -14.59
C GLY A 58 -3.98 -0.99 -14.23
N THR A 59 -2.96 -0.13 -14.28
CA THR A 59 -1.55 -0.47 -14.02
C THR A 59 -0.92 0.33 -12.88
N LEU A 60 -1.67 1.20 -12.22
CA LEU A 60 -1.15 2.14 -11.22
C LEU A 60 -1.24 1.62 -9.77
N ALA A 61 -1.80 0.43 -9.57
CA ALA A 61 -1.96 -0.24 -8.28
C ALA A 61 -1.28 -1.62 -8.26
#